data_AF-A0A7X9PCX5-F1
#
_entry.id   AF-A0A7X9PCX5-F1
#
_cell.length_a   1.000
_cell.length_b   1.000
_cell.length_c   1.000
_cell.angle_alpha   90.00
_cell.angle_beta   90.00
_cell.angle_gamma   90.00
#
_symmetry.space_group_name_H-M   'P 1'
#
loop_
_entity.id
_entity.type
_entity.pdbx_description
1 polymer ?
#
loop_
_entity_poly.entity_id
_entity_poly.type
_entity_poly.pdbx_seq_one_letter_code
_entity_poly.pdbx_strand_id
1 'polypeptide(L)'
;MEPLLKVVNLTKKFGDLPVLNNVSFAVNAGEVLGVAGRSGAGKTTLVMVLAGLQPPSEGEIYLSGKRLHLPFKARQLGIEVLHQTPELVPSMDIGENIFMGNEIGWPAITGGKLISSQKRMDDTSLRILRQLDISFPSLREKVSNLSGEQRQMLSVARSMVKPAKLMVVDDVTEVLNYTNQKKVLSLIESWQQEGRGVIFFSDNLDHLFAVTDEILVLCDNYQVARFRTDETSREEVVAALVGTTDQQQITPFIWALDNYYRARERAEELKNNQMLLERDLAAQDTLNKQLINQLNKQIIALDKINQALQDAHRRLLTKDEQDRKSLARELHDETIQDLLSVNYELEAIEENEDLDLSIGDKLKNIRFNIRELIENLRDTCRDLRPPTIDALGLGAAITSFANEWSAKHAIALQIAIDSNLIRLPEATELSIYRIVQEALRNIDKHARATQATLHLWHNSSRSIMLTIIDNGIGLPKGFDLSALAKQGHFGLLGISERVALLGGNLSIENNSGGGVIIQAEIPHPRTLPSQ
;
A
#
# COMPACT_ATOMS: atom_id res chain seq x y z
N MET A 1 4.17 44.49 1.57
CA MET A 1 5.01 44.41 0.35
C MET A 1 4.19 43.80 -0.76
N GLU A 2 4.41 44.18 -2.01
CA GLU A 2 3.79 43.48 -3.15
C GLU A 2 4.48 42.13 -3.37
N PRO A 3 3.74 41.07 -3.72
CA PRO A 3 4.32 39.76 -3.97
C PRO A 3 5.18 39.78 -5.24
N LEU A 4 6.23 38.94 -5.25
CA LEU A 4 7.11 38.77 -6.39
C LEU A 4 6.36 38.18 -7.58
N LEU A 5 5.58 37.13 -7.35
CA LEU A 5 4.67 36.53 -8.31
C LEU A 5 3.25 36.51 -7.73
N LYS A 6 2.25 36.88 -8.53
CA LYS A 6 0.84 36.73 -8.18
C LYS A 6 0.07 36.12 -9.33
N VAL A 7 -0.60 35.01 -9.07
CA VAL A 7 -1.46 34.27 -10.00
C VAL A 7 -2.91 34.44 -9.53
N VAL A 8 -3.79 34.88 -10.43
CA VAL A 8 -5.19 35.20 -10.11
C VAL A 8 -6.11 34.43 -11.04
N ASN A 9 -6.95 33.58 -10.45
CA ASN A 9 -8.03 32.80 -11.09
C ASN A 9 -7.56 32.07 -12.36
N LEU A 10 -6.37 31.46 -12.29
CA LEU A 10 -5.73 30.83 -13.43
C LEU A 10 -6.49 29.57 -13.84
N THR A 11 -6.96 29.56 -15.08
CA THR A 11 -7.64 28.40 -15.68
C THR A 11 -6.95 28.05 -16.99
N LYS A 12 -6.72 26.75 -17.22
CA LYS A 12 -6.17 26.23 -18.47
C LYS A 12 -6.97 25.02 -18.94
N LYS A 13 -7.44 25.10 -20.19
CA LYS A 13 -8.15 24.04 -20.89
C LYS A 13 -7.39 23.66 -22.17
N PHE A 14 -7.45 22.38 -22.52
CA PHE A 14 -6.99 21.86 -23.82
C PHE A 14 -8.21 21.30 -24.57
N GLY A 15 -8.75 22.09 -25.51
CA GLY A 15 -10.09 21.84 -26.04
C GLY A 15 -11.12 21.98 -24.92
N ASP A 16 -11.96 20.96 -24.77
CA ASP A 16 -12.98 20.90 -23.71
C ASP A 16 -12.48 20.32 -22.38
N LEU A 17 -11.22 19.86 -22.32
CA LEU A 17 -10.65 19.24 -21.11
C LEU A 17 -10.03 20.31 -20.19
N PRO A 18 -10.61 20.59 -19.00
CA PRO A 18 -9.96 21.45 -18.02
C PRO A 18 -8.79 20.72 -17.36
N VAL A 19 -7.64 21.39 -17.23
CA VAL A 19 -6.42 20.87 -16.58
C VAL A 19 -5.98 21.74 -15.39
N LEU A 20 -6.33 23.02 -15.41
CA LEU A 20 -6.27 23.90 -14.23
C LEU A 20 -7.58 24.69 -14.16
N ASN A 21 -8.14 24.82 -12.98
CA ASN A 21 -9.38 25.54 -12.78
C ASN A 21 -9.31 26.46 -11.55
N ASN A 22 -9.36 27.77 -11.82
CA ASN A 22 -9.44 28.83 -10.82
C ASN A 22 -8.32 28.81 -9.76
N VAL A 23 -7.08 28.56 -10.17
CA VAL A 23 -5.92 28.49 -9.26
C VAL A 23 -5.41 29.90 -8.95
N SER A 24 -5.26 30.23 -7.66
CA SER A 24 -4.86 31.56 -7.18
C SER A 24 -3.85 31.48 -6.04
N PHE A 25 -2.65 31.99 -6.27
CA PHE A 25 -1.60 32.04 -5.25
C PHE A 25 -0.66 33.22 -5.48
N ALA A 26 0.16 33.52 -4.47
CA ALA A 26 1.19 34.52 -4.57
C ALA A 26 2.45 34.03 -3.85
N VAL A 27 3.60 34.47 -4.32
CA VAL A 27 4.92 34.13 -3.77
C VAL A 27 5.70 35.43 -3.59
N ASN A 28 6.21 35.66 -2.40
CA ASN A 28 7.06 36.81 -2.08
C ASN A 28 8.54 36.54 -2.42
N ALA A 29 9.34 37.59 -2.39
CA ALA A 29 10.79 37.44 -2.47
C ALA A 29 11.31 36.79 -1.17
N GLY A 30 12.16 35.77 -1.29
CA GLY A 30 12.65 34.99 -0.15
C GLY A 30 11.64 33.99 0.43
N GLU A 31 10.57 33.68 -0.30
CA GLU A 31 9.56 32.68 0.08
C GLU A 31 9.64 31.45 -0.82
N VAL A 32 9.47 30.26 -0.23
CA VAL A 32 9.38 28.98 -0.93
C VAL A 32 7.95 28.46 -0.85
N LEU A 33 7.24 28.49 -1.98
CA LEU A 33 5.93 27.85 -2.13
C LEU A 33 6.09 26.41 -2.64
N GLY A 34 5.72 25.44 -1.81
CA GLY A 34 5.54 24.06 -2.20
C GLY A 34 4.24 23.87 -2.99
N VAL A 35 4.26 23.04 -4.02
CA VAL A 35 3.05 22.61 -4.74
C VAL A 35 2.97 21.09 -4.70
N ALA A 36 2.08 20.58 -3.85
CA ALA A 36 1.73 19.17 -3.76
C ALA A 36 0.55 18.88 -4.68
N GLY A 37 0.51 17.69 -5.28
CA GLY A 37 -0.65 17.24 -6.06
C GLY A 37 -0.49 15.82 -6.54
N ARG A 38 -1.58 15.10 -6.79
CA ARG A 38 -1.49 13.76 -7.40
C ARG A 38 -0.95 13.84 -8.83
N SER A 39 -0.50 12.70 -9.36
CA SER A 39 -0.25 12.59 -10.80
C SER A 39 -1.52 12.96 -11.57
N GLY A 40 -1.39 13.86 -12.55
CA GLY A 40 -2.52 14.40 -13.30
C GLY A 40 -3.23 15.62 -12.67
N ALA A 41 -2.83 16.11 -11.51
CA ALA A 41 -3.47 17.27 -10.85
C ALA A 41 -3.19 18.64 -11.52
N GLY A 42 -2.47 18.67 -12.64
CA GLY A 42 -2.18 19.90 -13.38
C GLY A 42 -0.83 20.58 -13.08
N LYS A 43 0.02 20.01 -12.21
CA LYS A 43 1.35 20.56 -11.82
C LYS A 43 2.22 20.96 -13.03
N THR A 44 2.48 20.02 -13.94
CA THR A 44 3.27 20.26 -15.16
C THR A 44 2.66 21.34 -16.05
N THR A 45 1.33 21.42 -16.11
CA THR A 45 0.64 22.46 -16.87
C THR A 45 0.84 23.83 -16.22
N LEU A 46 0.79 23.90 -14.89
CA LEU A 46 1.09 25.13 -14.16
C LEU A 46 2.54 25.57 -14.39
N VAL A 47 3.50 24.64 -14.36
CA VAL A 47 4.91 24.90 -14.71
C VAL A 47 5.04 25.47 -16.12
N MET A 48 4.39 24.87 -17.13
CA MET A 48 4.44 25.36 -18.51
C MET A 48 3.86 26.78 -18.66
N VAL A 49 2.80 27.09 -17.92
CA VAL A 49 2.20 28.44 -17.90
C VAL A 49 3.15 29.44 -17.24
N LEU A 50 3.74 29.10 -16.10
CA LEU A 50 4.74 29.94 -15.41
C LEU A 50 6.03 30.13 -16.21
N ALA A 51 6.43 29.13 -16.99
CA ALA A 51 7.57 29.17 -17.90
C ALA A 51 7.33 30.07 -19.13
N GLY A 52 6.09 30.52 -19.35
CA GLY A 52 5.73 31.34 -20.50
C GLY A 52 5.47 30.53 -21.79
N LEU A 53 5.43 29.20 -21.70
CA LEU A 53 5.30 28.28 -22.83
C LEU A 53 3.85 28.04 -23.25
N GLN A 54 2.91 28.20 -22.31
CA GLN A 54 1.48 28.01 -22.54
C GLN A 54 0.67 29.21 -22.03
N PRO A 55 -0.18 29.84 -22.85
CA PRO A 55 -1.10 30.87 -22.37
C PRO A 55 -2.21 30.24 -21.51
N PRO A 56 -2.66 30.89 -20.41
CA PRO A 56 -3.88 30.48 -19.72
C PRO A 56 -5.09 30.70 -20.62
N SER A 57 -6.14 29.93 -20.38
CA SER A 57 -7.44 30.15 -20.99
C SER A 57 -8.14 31.35 -20.35
N GLU A 58 -8.04 31.47 -19.02
CA GLU A 58 -8.60 32.57 -18.23
C GLU A 58 -7.66 32.87 -17.04
N GLY A 59 -7.81 34.04 -16.44
CA GLY A 59 -6.98 34.49 -15.32
C GLY A 59 -5.74 35.28 -15.73
N GLU A 60 -4.99 35.73 -14.73
CA GLU A 60 -3.94 36.73 -14.88
C GLU A 60 -2.71 36.38 -14.05
N ILE A 61 -1.53 36.68 -14.58
CA ILE A 61 -0.25 36.47 -13.89
C ILE A 61 0.47 37.81 -13.80
N TYR A 62 0.97 38.14 -12.62
CA TYR A 62 1.72 39.35 -12.33
C TYR A 62 3.09 39.00 -11.79
N LEU A 63 4.11 39.71 -12.24
CA LEU A 63 5.47 39.62 -11.72
C LEU A 63 5.92 41.02 -11.26
N SER A 64 6.22 41.17 -9.97
CA SER A 64 6.58 42.45 -9.33
C SER A 64 5.57 43.57 -9.68
N GLY A 65 4.27 43.27 -9.50
CA GLY A 65 3.17 44.19 -9.80
C GLY A 65 2.83 44.35 -11.30
N LYS A 66 3.65 43.86 -12.23
CA LYS A 66 3.41 43.99 -13.68
C LYS A 66 2.69 42.77 -14.24
N ARG A 67 1.56 42.99 -14.91
CA ARG A 67 0.83 41.95 -15.63
C ARG A 67 1.68 41.39 -16.77
N LEU A 68 1.85 40.07 -16.79
CA LEU A 68 2.51 39.35 -17.87
C LEU A 68 1.53 39.07 -18.99
N HIS A 69 1.97 39.31 -20.23
CA HIS A 69 1.23 38.97 -21.44
C HIS A 69 1.94 37.80 -22.12
N LEU A 70 1.20 36.73 -22.41
CA LEU A 70 1.75 35.48 -22.96
C LEU A 70 1.71 35.48 -24.50
N PRO A 71 2.66 34.81 -25.18
CA PRO A 71 3.82 34.13 -24.59
C PRO A 71 4.92 35.11 -24.16
N PHE A 72 5.69 34.76 -23.13
CA PHE A 72 6.85 35.53 -22.68
C PHE A 72 8.07 34.63 -22.52
N LYS A 73 9.26 35.24 -22.50
CA LYS A 73 10.50 34.51 -22.21
C LYS A 73 10.80 34.60 -20.72
N ALA A 74 10.45 33.56 -19.95
CA ALA A 74 10.65 33.48 -18.50
C ALA A 74 12.04 33.96 -18.05
N ARG A 75 13.11 33.46 -18.70
CA ARG A 75 14.50 33.83 -18.39
C ARG A 75 14.78 35.33 -18.49
N GLN A 76 14.18 36.02 -19.47
CA GLN A 76 14.38 37.47 -19.64
C GLN A 76 13.71 38.29 -18.52
N LEU A 77 12.70 37.72 -17.87
CA LEU A 77 11.99 38.30 -16.74
C LEU A 77 12.63 37.92 -15.39
N GLY A 78 13.70 37.13 -15.40
CA GLY A 78 14.36 36.62 -14.20
C GLY A 78 13.65 35.42 -13.57
N ILE A 79 12.89 34.66 -14.36
CA ILE A 79 12.29 33.38 -13.97
C ILE A 79 13.15 32.26 -14.57
N GLU A 80 13.74 31.40 -13.74
CA GLU A 80 14.45 30.21 -14.19
C GLU A 80 13.61 28.97 -13.84
N VAL A 81 13.50 28.04 -14.80
CA VAL A 81 12.70 26.82 -14.65
C VAL A 81 13.62 25.62 -14.74
N LEU A 82 13.59 24.78 -13.71
CA LEU A 82 14.21 23.47 -13.69
C LEU A 82 13.13 22.44 -13.99
N HIS A 83 13.18 21.84 -15.17
CA HIS A 83 12.19 20.86 -15.63
C HIS A 83 12.47 19.44 -15.08
N GLN A 84 11.42 18.66 -14.88
CA GLN A 84 11.51 17.25 -14.48
C GLN A 84 12.35 16.44 -15.50
N THR A 85 12.21 16.75 -16.79
CA THR A 85 13.08 16.23 -17.84
C THR A 85 14.11 17.29 -18.24
N PRO A 86 15.43 17.03 -18.06
CA PRO A 86 16.48 17.99 -18.41
C PRO A 86 16.46 18.38 -19.88
N GLU A 87 16.32 19.69 -20.15
CA GLU A 87 16.44 20.25 -21.48
C GLU A 87 17.92 20.48 -21.85
N LEU A 88 18.65 19.39 -22.02
CA LEU A 88 20.07 19.39 -22.40
C LEU A 88 20.23 18.93 -23.86
N VAL A 89 21.27 19.44 -24.53
CA VAL A 89 21.61 19.07 -25.90
C VAL A 89 22.59 17.88 -25.86
N PRO A 90 22.17 16.66 -26.26
CA PRO A 90 22.99 15.47 -26.06
C PRO A 90 24.33 15.48 -26.81
N SER A 91 24.39 16.16 -27.95
CA SER A 91 25.57 16.24 -28.80
C SER A 91 26.64 17.23 -28.34
N MET A 92 26.26 18.18 -27.47
CA MET A 92 27.14 19.22 -26.93
C MET A 92 27.86 18.72 -25.67
N ASP A 93 28.97 19.38 -25.36
CA ASP A 93 29.72 19.05 -24.15
C ASP A 93 29.07 19.63 -22.87
N ILE A 94 29.58 19.19 -21.72
CA ILE A 94 29.10 19.63 -20.40
C ILE A 94 29.25 21.14 -20.23
N GLY A 95 30.40 21.71 -20.58
CA GLY A 95 30.67 23.13 -20.43
C GLY A 95 29.74 23.99 -21.30
N GLU A 96 29.53 23.58 -22.53
CA GLU A 96 28.62 24.21 -23.48
C GLU A 96 27.16 24.14 -22.99
N ASN A 97 26.72 22.99 -22.46
CA ASN A 97 25.37 22.84 -21.92
C ASN A 97 25.12 23.74 -20.68
N ILE A 98 26.10 23.85 -19.78
CA ILE A 98 26.01 24.75 -18.60
C ILE A 98 25.76 26.19 -19.07
N PHE A 99 26.47 26.62 -20.10
CA PHE A 99 26.42 28.00 -20.59
C PHE A 99 25.39 28.25 -21.70
N MET A 100 24.65 27.24 -22.13
CA MET A 100 23.73 27.35 -23.27
C MET A 100 22.67 28.44 -23.05
N GLY A 101 22.73 29.49 -23.88
CA GLY A 101 21.89 30.69 -23.80
C GLY A 101 22.37 31.76 -22.82
N ASN A 102 23.53 31.55 -22.19
CA ASN A 102 24.18 32.40 -21.20
C ASN A 102 25.69 32.52 -21.43
N GLU A 103 26.15 32.36 -22.68
CA GLU A 103 27.56 32.28 -23.04
C GLU A 103 28.33 33.54 -22.60
N ILE A 104 29.47 33.34 -21.93
CA ILE A 104 30.34 34.44 -21.52
C ILE A 104 31.24 34.80 -22.70
N GLY A 105 31.19 36.05 -23.16
CA GLY A 105 32.05 36.49 -24.25
C GLY A 105 31.98 37.99 -24.50
N TRP A 106 32.77 38.44 -25.47
CA TRP A 106 32.73 39.82 -25.95
C TRP A 106 32.05 39.86 -27.31
N PRO A 107 31.32 40.93 -27.66
CA PRO A 107 30.88 41.13 -29.04
C PRO A 107 32.11 41.14 -29.94
N ALA A 108 32.15 40.31 -31.00
CA ALA A 108 33.20 40.45 -31.99
C ALA A 108 33.14 41.87 -32.58
N ILE A 109 34.29 42.54 -32.58
CA ILE A 109 34.48 43.91 -33.08
C ILE A 109 34.06 44.01 -34.57
N THR A 110 33.93 42.87 -35.25
CA THR A 110 33.45 42.73 -36.62
C THR A 110 32.32 41.68 -36.71
N GLY A 111 31.07 42.12 -36.82
CA GLY A 111 29.99 41.28 -37.38
C GLY A 111 29.18 40.39 -36.43
N GLY A 112 29.00 40.78 -35.16
CA GLY A 112 27.89 40.28 -34.32
C GLY A 112 28.01 38.85 -33.78
N LYS A 113 29.11 38.12 -34.03
CA LYS A 113 29.39 36.84 -33.36
C LYS A 113 30.00 37.10 -31.98
N LEU A 114 29.52 36.42 -30.94
CA LEU A 114 30.12 36.49 -29.62
C LEU A 114 31.44 35.71 -29.62
N ILE A 115 32.56 36.32 -29.24
CA ILE A 115 33.80 35.59 -28.96
C ILE A 115 33.66 35.03 -27.55
N SER A 116 33.30 33.75 -27.44
CA SER A 116 33.14 33.09 -26.16
C SER A 116 34.48 32.97 -25.45
N SER A 117 34.52 33.35 -24.17
CA SER A 117 35.67 33.16 -23.32
C SER A 117 35.62 31.75 -22.72
N GLN A 118 36.04 30.76 -23.52
CA GLN A 118 35.99 29.35 -23.11
C GLN A 118 36.63 29.13 -21.74
N LYS A 119 37.77 29.76 -21.49
CA LYS A 119 38.46 29.69 -20.20
C LYS A 119 37.59 30.16 -19.03
N ARG A 120 36.90 31.31 -19.16
CA ARG A 120 36.01 31.82 -18.10
C ARG A 120 34.78 30.93 -17.89
N MET A 121 34.24 30.38 -18.98
CA MET A 121 33.14 29.42 -18.90
C MET A 121 33.59 28.16 -18.18
N ASP A 122 34.74 27.58 -18.55
CA ASP A 122 35.30 26.40 -17.88
C ASP A 122 35.58 26.66 -16.39
N ASP A 123 36.22 27.78 -16.04
CA ASP A 123 36.52 28.17 -14.65
C ASP A 123 35.22 28.31 -13.83
N THR A 124 34.19 28.89 -14.42
CA THR A 124 32.88 29.06 -13.77
C THR A 124 32.12 27.74 -13.66
N SER A 125 32.14 26.90 -14.70
CA SER A 125 31.59 25.55 -14.67
C SER A 125 32.21 24.73 -13.55
N LEU A 126 33.55 24.72 -13.43
CA LEU A 126 34.25 24.00 -12.36
C LEU A 126 33.87 24.53 -10.98
N ARG A 127 33.68 25.84 -10.81
CA ARG A 127 33.23 26.43 -9.55
C ARG A 127 31.81 25.97 -9.19
N ILE A 128 30.86 26.03 -10.13
CA ILE A 128 29.47 25.59 -9.91
C ILE A 128 29.42 24.09 -9.60
N LEU A 129 30.14 23.28 -10.38
CA LEU A 129 30.19 21.82 -10.18
C LEU A 129 30.78 21.45 -8.81
N ARG A 130 31.81 22.18 -8.34
CA ARG A 130 32.35 22.01 -6.98
C ARG A 130 31.35 22.42 -5.89
N GLN A 131 30.58 23.49 -6.10
CA GLN A 131 29.54 23.89 -5.14
C GLN A 131 28.46 22.82 -4.99
N LEU A 132 28.14 22.13 -6.08
CA LEU A 132 27.22 20.98 -6.07
C LEU A 132 27.90 19.65 -5.70
N ASP A 133 29.21 19.66 -5.47
CA ASP A 133 30.01 18.45 -5.23
C ASP A 133 29.74 17.36 -6.28
N ILE A 134 29.83 17.76 -7.56
CA ILE A 134 29.75 16.88 -8.73
C ILE A 134 31.07 16.97 -9.46
N SER A 135 31.59 15.82 -9.88
CA SER A 135 32.78 15.76 -10.71
C SER A 135 32.49 15.00 -12.00
N PHE A 136 32.94 15.56 -13.11
CA PHE A 136 32.99 14.89 -14.39
C PHE A 136 34.46 14.67 -14.78
N PRO A 137 34.80 13.58 -15.50
CA PRO A 137 36.15 13.35 -16.00
C PRO A 137 36.68 14.51 -16.86
N SER A 138 35.80 15.15 -17.63
CA SER A 138 36.13 16.28 -18.47
C SER A 138 34.89 17.13 -18.78
N LEU A 139 35.05 18.46 -18.82
CA LEU A 139 34.00 19.36 -19.32
C LEU A 139 33.70 19.16 -20.81
N ARG A 140 34.59 18.47 -21.54
CA ARG A 140 34.44 18.15 -22.97
C ARG A 140 33.70 16.84 -23.23
N GLU A 141 33.29 16.13 -22.17
CA GLU A 141 32.46 14.95 -22.32
C GLU A 141 31.08 15.33 -22.87
N LYS A 142 30.54 14.51 -23.78
CA LYS A 142 29.22 14.75 -24.37
C LYS A 142 28.12 14.38 -23.37
N VAL A 143 27.06 15.19 -23.34
CA VAL A 143 25.89 14.92 -22.48
C VAL A 143 25.22 13.59 -22.80
N SER A 144 25.30 13.09 -24.03
CA SER A 144 24.79 11.77 -24.42
C SER A 144 25.37 10.62 -23.59
N ASN A 145 26.57 10.79 -23.02
CA ASN A 145 27.26 9.76 -22.25
C ASN A 145 26.90 9.78 -20.76
N LEU A 146 26.18 10.83 -20.32
CA LEU A 146 25.85 11.02 -18.91
C LEU A 146 24.66 10.16 -18.49
N SER A 147 24.69 9.72 -17.24
CA SER A 147 23.55 9.06 -16.59
C SER A 147 22.36 10.01 -16.45
N GLY A 148 21.15 9.46 -16.22
CA GLY A 148 19.96 10.28 -15.94
C GLY A 148 20.17 11.26 -14.78
N GLU A 149 20.75 10.77 -13.69
CA GLU A 149 21.11 11.58 -12.52
C GLU A 149 22.14 12.67 -12.85
N GLN A 150 23.20 12.34 -13.58
CA GLN A 150 24.21 13.31 -14.00
C GLN A 150 23.61 14.41 -14.89
N ARG A 151 22.69 14.05 -15.79
CA ARG A 151 21.95 15.01 -16.62
C ARG A 151 21.06 15.92 -15.77
N GLN A 152 20.39 15.37 -14.76
CA GLN A 152 19.56 16.17 -13.85
C GLN A 152 20.41 17.18 -13.08
N MET A 153 21.52 16.73 -12.49
CA MET A 153 22.43 17.61 -11.75
C MET A 153 23.14 18.64 -12.65
N LEU A 154 23.41 18.29 -13.92
CA LEU A 154 23.90 19.24 -14.91
C LEU A 154 22.86 20.33 -15.23
N SER A 155 21.57 19.99 -15.27
CA SER A 155 20.49 20.96 -15.40
C SER A 155 20.42 21.90 -14.18
N VAL A 156 20.60 21.36 -12.97
CA VAL A 156 20.72 22.18 -11.75
C VAL A 156 21.91 23.14 -11.86
N ALA A 157 23.08 22.65 -12.27
CA ALA A 157 24.28 23.48 -12.47
C ALA A 157 24.04 24.61 -13.48
N ARG A 158 23.34 24.33 -14.60
CA ARG A 158 22.97 25.34 -15.60
C ARG A 158 22.14 26.48 -15.00
N SER A 159 21.22 26.18 -14.09
CA SER A 159 20.40 27.22 -13.43
C SER A 159 21.20 28.16 -12.52
N MET A 160 22.41 27.76 -12.10
CA MET A 160 23.28 28.55 -11.22
C MET A 160 24.16 29.56 -11.97
N VAL A 161 24.17 29.54 -13.31
CA VAL A 161 25.03 30.42 -14.11
C VAL A 161 24.62 31.88 -14.00
N LYS A 162 23.32 32.16 -13.93
CA LYS A 162 22.79 33.52 -13.74
C LYS A 162 21.84 33.56 -12.55
N PRO A 163 21.86 34.65 -11.76
CA PRO A 163 20.88 34.83 -10.70
C PRO A 163 19.49 35.03 -11.31
N ALA A 164 18.52 34.29 -10.79
CA ALA A 164 17.10 34.47 -11.09
C ALA A 164 16.38 35.04 -9.87
N LYS A 165 15.31 35.79 -10.11
CA LYS A 165 14.45 36.34 -9.05
C LYS A 165 13.46 35.29 -8.55
N LEU A 166 12.95 34.47 -9.48
CA LEU A 166 12.03 33.39 -9.21
C LEU A 166 12.60 32.09 -9.78
N MET A 167 12.71 31.06 -8.93
CA MET A 167 13.04 29.71 -9.33
C MET A 167 11.76 28.88 -9.39
N VAL A 168 11.52 28.16 -10.48
CA VAL A 168 10.45 27.17 -10.60
C VAL A 168 11.09 25.81 -10.74
N VAL A 169 10.88 24.92 -9.76
CA VAL A 169 11.55 23.63 -9.67
C VAL A 169 10.51 22.52 -9.80
N ASP A 170 10.54 21.78 -10.92
CA ASP A 170 9.55 20.77 -11.28
C ASP A 170 10.07 19.35 -11.03
N ASP A 171 9.75 18.80 -9.86
CA ASP A 171 10.05 17.44 -9.36
C ASP A 171 11.43 16.87 -9.74
N VAL A 172 12.44 17.74 -9.71
CA VAL A 172 13.81 17.42 -10.13
C VAL A 172 14.49 16.40 -9.21
N THR A 173 13.93 16.15 -8.04
CA THR A 173 14.49 15.25 -7.03
C THR A 173 14.19 13.79 -7.32
N GLU A 174 13.20 13.49 -8.18
CA GLU A 174 12.73 12.13 -8.43
C GLU A 174 13.78 11.23 -9.10
N VAL A 175 14.74 11.77 -9.86
CA VAL A 175 15.76 10.95 -10.58
C VAL A 175 17.10 10.91 -9.82
N LEU A 176 17.20 11.65 -8.72
CA LEU A 176 18.44 11.83 -7.95
C LEU A 176 18.54 10.82 -6.81
N ASN A 177 19.76 10.40 -6.49
CA ASN A 177 20.02 9.67 -5.25
C ASN A 177 19.88 10.59 -4.03
N TYR A 178 19.74 9.99 -2.84
CA TYR A 178 19.59 10.71 -1.57
C TYR A 178 20.61 11.84 -1.33
N THR A 179 21.90 11.60 -1.62
CA THR A 179 22.95 12.61 -1.45
C THR A 179 22.70 13.83 -2.35
N ASN A 180 22.32 13.60 -3.59
CA ASN A 180 22.02 14.66 -4.56
C ASN A 180 20.67 15.33 -4.32
N GLN A 181 19.67 14.60 -3.80
CA GLN A 181 18.42 15.18 -3.32
C GLN A 181 18.69 16.22 -2.23
N LYS A 182 19.47 15.86 -1.19
CA LYS A 182 19.89 16.80 -0.14
C LYS A 182 20.56 18.05 -0.68
N LYS A 183 21.47 17.89 -1.66
CA LYS A 183 22.16 19.03 -2.29
C LYS A 183 21.18 19.97 -2.99
N VAL A 184 20.18 19.44 -3.69
CA VAL A 184 19.14 20.27 -4.33
C VAL A 184 18.26 20.96 -3.29
N LEU A 185 17.89 20.28 -2.21
CA LEU A 185 17.11 20.88 -1.12
C LEU A 185 17.88 22.01 -0.43
N SER A 186 19.17 21.80 -0.09
CA SER A 186 20.02 22.86 0.45
C SER A 186 20.25 24.01 -0.54
N LEU A 187 20.24 23.74 -1.84
CA LEU A 187 20.31 24.79 -2.86
C LEU A 187 19.02 25.64 -2.87
N ILE A 188 17.85 25.02 -2.71
CA ILE A 188 16.57 25.73 -2.57
C ILE A 188 16.58 26.63 -1.33
N GLU A 189 17.03 26.12 -0.19
CA GLU A 189 17.21 26.93 1.03
C GLU A 189 18.17 28.10 0.80
N SER A 190 19.28 27.89 0.09
CA SER A 190 20.22 28.96 -0.20
C SER A 190 19.60 30.04 -1.09
N TRP A 191 18.77 29.66 -2.07
CA TRP A 191 18.05 30.63 -2.90
C TRP A 191 17.06 31.45 -2.09
N GLN A 192 16.35 30.82 -1.15
CA GLN A 192 15.45 31.50 -0.22
C GLN A 192 16.22 32.54 0.63
N GLN A 193 17.35 32.13 1.22
CA GLN A 193 18.21 33.01 2.04
C GLN A 193 18.82 34.18 1.24
N GLU A 194 19.07 33.97 -0.05
CA GLU A 194 19.48 35.03 -0.99
C GLU A 194 18.34 35.98 -1.39
N GLY A 195 17.11 35.77 -0.87
CA GLY A 195 15.94 36.60 -1.14
C GLY A 195 15.25 36.29 -2.46
N ARG A 196 15.49 35.11 -3.05
CA ARG A 196 14.82 34.66 -4.28
C ARG A 196 13.48 34.01 -3.92
N GLY A 197 12.46 34.21 -4.74
CA GLY A 197 11.24 33.42 -4.62
C GLY A 197 11.45 32.04 -5.23
N VAL A 198 10.87 31.00 -4.64
CA VAL A 198 10.94 29.63 -5.18
C VAL A 198 9.55 29.02 -5.22
N ILE A 199 9.22 28.34 -6.32
CA ILE A 199 8.06 27.46 -6.40
C ILE A 199 8.59 26.05 -6.63
N PHE A 200 8.38 25.18 -5.64
CA PHE A 200 8.88 23.81 -5.65
C PHE A 200 7.72 22.82 -5.80
N PHE A 201 7.65 22.19 -6.96
CA PHE A 201 6.71 21.10 -7.23
C PHE A 201 7.39 19.79 -6.86
N SER A 202 6.78 19.01 -5.97
CA SER A 202 7.25 17.65 -5.68
C SER A 202 6.11 16.78 -5.21
N ASP A 203 6.18 15.49 -5.56
CA ASP A 203 5.28 14.47 -5.03
C ASP A 203 5.76 13.92 -3.69
N ASN A 204 7.02 14.19 -3.30
CA ASN A 204 7.57 13.81 -2.02
C ASN A 204 7.28 14.89 -0.96
N LEU A 205 6.36 14.59 -0.03
CA LEU A 205 6.02 15.49 1.07
C LEU A 205 7.22 15.79 1.97
N ASP A 206 8.13 14.85 2.18
CA ASP A 206 9.30 15.05 3.04
C ASP A 206 10.21 16.14 2.47
N HIS A 207 10.32 16.21 1.14
CA HIS A 207 11.04 17.28 0.45
C HIS A 207 10.32 18.62 0.60
N LEU A 208 8.99 18.65 0.48
CA LEU A 208 8.22 19.88 0.67
C LEU A 208 8.36 20.40 2.11
N PHE A 209 8.12 19.56 3.11
CA PHE A 209 8.22 19.95 4.52
C PHE A 209 9.64 20.37 4.94
N ALA A 210 10.67 19.93 4.22
CA ALA A 210 12.05 20.31 4.53
C ALA A 210 12.38 21.77 4.17
N VAL A 211 11.83 22.31 3.08
CA VAL A 211 12.31 23.58 2.49
C VAL A 211 11.24 24.63 2.22
N THR A 212 9.95 24.31 2.39
CA THR A 212 8.85 25.21 2.02
C THR A 212 8.34 26.05 3.19
N ASP A 213 7.92 27.28 2.92
CA ASP A 213 7.22 28.14 3.89
C ASP A 213 5.71 27.86 3.88
N GLU A 214 5.16 27.57 2.71
CA GLU A 214 3.76 27.20 2.50
C GLU A 214 3.62 26.07 1.49
N ILE A 215 2.56 25.27 1.64
CA ILE A 215 2.23 24.17 0.73
C ILE A 215 0.84 24.43 0.11
N LEU A 216 0.81 24.59 -1.20
CA LEU A 216 -0.39 24.61 -2.03
C LEU A 216 -0.73 23.17 -2.45
N VAL A 217 -1.99 22.76 -2.24
CA VAL A 217 -2.45 21.43 -2.65
C VAL A 217 -3.35 21.54 -3.89
N LEU A 218 -2.93 20.86 -4.96
CA LEU A 218 -3.69 20.70 -6.18
C LEU A 218 -4.34 19.30 -6.23
N CYS A 219 -5.66 19.25 -6.36
CA CYS A 219 -6.42 18.00 -6.54
C CYS A 219 -7.52 18.21 -7.58
N ASP A 220 -7.70 17.24 -8.49
CA ASP A 220 -8.70 17.27 -9.56
C ASP A 220 -8.77 18.59 -10.35
N ASN A 221 -7.59 19.15 -10.65
CA ASN A 221 -7.38 20.43 -11.36
C ASN A 221 -7.72 21.70 -10.57
N TYR A 222 -8.13 21.59 -9.31
CA TYR A 222 -8.41 22.72 -8.43
C TYR A 222 -7.32 22.89 -7.37
N GLN A 223 -7.18 24.13 -6.91
CA GLN A 223 -6.53 24.42 -5.64
C GLN A 223 -7.51 24.10 -4.51
N VAL A 224 -7.23 23.05 -3.76
CA VAL A 224 -8.13 22.55 -2.70
C VAL A 224 -7.72 23.01 -1.31
N ALA A 225 -6.43 23.29 -1.10
CA ALA A 225 -5.93 23.81 0.16
C ALA A 225 -4.65 24.62 -0.02
N ARG A 226 -4.35 25.44 0.99
CA ARG A 226 -3.07 26.15 1.15
C ARG A 226 -2.76 26.17 2.63
N PHE A 227 -1.59 25.67 3.00
CA PHE A 227 -1.17 25.53 4.39
C PHE A 227 0.14 26.26 4.61
N ARG A 228 0.35 26.81 5.81
CA ARG A 228 1.68 27.20 6.25
C ARG A 228 2.42 25.97 6.74
N THR A 229 3.64 25.76 6.28
CA THR A 229 4.40 24.52 6.53
C THR A 229 4.72 24.34 8.03
N ASP A 230 4.89 25.44 8.77
CA ASP A 230 5.13 25.46 10.22
C ASP A 230 3.87 25.21 11.07
N GLU A 231 2.68 25.34 10.48
CA GLU A 231 1.39 25.20 11.17
C GLU A 231 0.63 23.94 10.76
N THR A 232 1.12 23.18 9.79
CA THR A 232 0.44 22.01 9.23
C THR A 232 1.20 20.71 9.47
N SER A 233 0.49 19.60 9.40
CA SER A 233 1.10 18.26 9.47
C SER A 233 1.03 17.52 8.14
N ARG A 234 1.86 16.47 7.99
CA ARG A 234 1.83 15.60 6.80
C ARG A 234 0.44 15.01 6.58
N GLU A 235 -0.24 14.67 7.66
CA GLU A 235 -1.58 14.10 7.66
C GLU A 235 -2.59 15.05 7.03
N GLU A 236 -2.53 16.34 7.34
CA GLU A 236 -3.44 17.36 6.82
C GLU A 236 -3.23 17.61 5.33
N VAL A 237 -1.96 17.63 4.88
CA VAL A 237 -1.63 17.75 3.46
C VAL A 237 -2.10 16.52 2.68
N VAL A 238 -1.93 15.32 3.22
CA VAL A 238 -2.45 14.08 2.62
C VAL A 238 -3.98 14.06 2.60
N ALA A 239 -4.63 14.50 3.68
CA ALA A 239 -6.09 14.63 3.74
C ALA A 239 -6.62 15.53 2.60
N ALA A 240 -5.96 16.67 2.36
CA ALA A 240 -6.29 17.56 1.26
C ALA A 240 -6.03 16.94 -0.13
N LEU A 241 -4.98 16.13 -0.29
CA LEU A 241 -4.66 15.42 -1.54
C LEU A 241 -5.67 14.31 -1.90
N VAL A 242 -6.24 13.66 -0.88
CA VAL A 242 -7.21 12.57 -1.04
C VAL A 242 -8.65 13.10 -1.04
N GLY A 243 -8.87 14.31 -0.51
CA GLY A 243 -10.20 14.92 -0.42
C GLY A 243 -11.06 14.34 0.72
N THR A 244 -10.43 13.78 1.76
CA THR A 244 -11.10 13.18 2.92
C THR A 244 -10.40 13.57 4.21
N THR A 245 -11.17 13.87 5.26
CA THR A 245 -10.66 14.15 6.62
C THR A 245 -10.74 12.93 7.54
N ASP A 246 -11.21 11.79 7.05
CA ASP A 246 -11.33 10.56 7.83
C ASP A 246 -9.96 9.92 8.06
N GLN A 247 -9.49 9.92 9.33
CA GLN A 247 -8.22 9.30 9.72
C GLN A 247 -8.13 7.83 9.28
N GLN A 248 -9.25 7.08 9.24
CA GLN A 248 -9.24 5.68 8.82
C GLN A 248 -8.95 5.51 7.32
N GLN A 249 -9.26 6.53 6.52
CA GLN A 249 -8.93 6.58 5.09
C GLN A 249 -7.56 7.22 4.84
N ILE A 250 -7.09 8.11 5.71
CA ILE A 250 -5.80 8.79 5.58
C ILE A 250 -4.63 7.88 5.99
N THR A 251 -4.75 7.12 7.08
CA THR A 251 -3.65 6.32 7.63
C THR A 251 -3.09 5.27 6.65
N PRO A 252 -3.90 4.51 5.89
CA PRO A 252 -3.39 3.58 4.88
C PRO A 252 -2.60 4.27 3.76
N PHE A 253 -3.00 5.49 3.37
CA PHE A 253 -2.28 6.27 2.35
C PHE A 253 -0.98 6.84 2.87
N ILE A 254 -0.96 7.40 4.08
CA ILE A 254 0.28 7.84 4.74
C ILE A 254 1.25 6.66 4.87
N TRP A 255 0.77 5.51 5.31
CA TRP A 255 1.58 4.31 5.45
C TRP A 255 2.09 3.78 4.10
N ALA A 256 1.27 3.79 3.06
CA ALA A 256 1.69 3.40 1.71
C ALA A 256 2.72 4.38 1.12
N LEU A 257 2.54 5.69 1.34
CA LEU A 257 3.45 6.72 0.85
C LEU A 257 4.79 6.66 1.59
N ASP A 258 4.76 6.59 2.93
CA ASP A 258 5.95 6.49 3.78
C ASP A 258 6.68 5.16 3.54
N ASN A 259 5.97 4.04 3.35
CA ASN A 259 6.62 2.78 2.96
C ASN A 259 7.20 2.82 1.56
N TYR A 260 6.52 3.43 0.59
CA TYR A 260 7.05 3.57 -0.76
C TYR A 260 8.34 4.40 -0.75
N TYR A 261 8.33 5.56 -0.10
CA TYR A 261 9.50 6.43 -0.01
C TYR A 261 10.62 5.82 0.84
N ARG A 262 10.33 5.18 1.98
CA ARG A 262 11.35 4.49 2.80
C ARG A 262 11.91 3.23 2.13
N ALA A 263 11.08 2.44 1.45
CA ALA A 263 11.56 1.28 0.70
C ALA A 263 12.45 1.73 -0.46
N ARG A 264 12.08 2.83 -1.11
CA ARG A 264 12.86 3.45 -2.17
C ARG A 264 14.18 4.06 -1.64
N GLU A 265 14.16 4.79 -0.53
CA GLU A 265 15.35 5.32 0.13
C GLU A 265 16.31 4.19 0.52
N ARG A 266 15.80 3.11 1.12
CA ARG A 266 16.61 1.91 1.42
C ARG A 266 17.14 1.22 0.18
N ALA A 267 16.36 1.16 -0.90
CA ALA A 267 16.81 0.60 -2.17
C ALA A 267 17.91 1.48 -2.81
N GLU A 268 17.81 2.80 -2.70
CA GLU A 268 18.82 3.75 -3.16
C GLU A 268 20.08 3.73 -2.28
N GLU A 269 19.95 3.63 -0.96
CA GLU A 269 21.09 3.40 -0.04
C GLU A 269 21.80 2.09 -0.33
N LEU A 270 21.05 1.00 -0.56
CA LEU A 270 21.62 -0.28 -0.98
C LEU A 270 22.34 -0.17 -2.32
N LYS A 271 21.79 0.57 -3.27
CA LYS A 271 22.41 0.81 -4.59
C LYS A 271 23.66 1.70 -4.49
N ASN A 272 23.65 2.72 -3.64
CA ASN A 272 24.82 3.58 -3.39
C ASN A 272 25.92 2.81 -2.64
N ASN A 273 25.55 1.99 -1.66
CA ASN A 273 26.48 1.09 -0.98
C ASN A 273 27.04 0.06 -1.98
N GLN A 274 26.21 -0.49 -2.86
CA GLN A 274 26.64 -1.35 -3.96
C GLN A 274 27.61 -0.62 -4.90
N MET A 275 27.38 0.65 -5.25
CA MET A 275 28.25 1.42 -6.14
C MET A 275 29.59 1.82 -5.50
N LEU A 276 29.57 2.18 -4.20
CA LEU A 276 30.77 2.40 -3.39
C LEU A 276 31.60 1.12 -3.27
N LEU A 277 30.92 0.00 -3.02
CA LEU A 277 31.52 -1.33 -3.11
C LEU A 277 32.10 -1.53 -4.52
N GLU A 278 31.37 -1.36 -5.61
CA GLU A 278 31.88 -1.53 -6.99
C GLU A 278 33.12 -0.67 -7.30
N ARG A 279 33.18 0.54 -6.75
CA ARG A 279 34.33 1.45 -6.89
C ARG A 279 35.55 1.00 -6.07
N ASP A 280 35.34 0.43 -4.89
CA ASP A 280 36.40 -0.20 -4.08
C ASP A 280 36.82 -1.58 -4.67
N LEU A 281 35.87 -2.30 -5.29
CA LEU A 281 36.05 -3.61 -5.92
C LEU A 281 36.85 -3.51 -7.23
N ALA A 282 36.82 -2.36 -7.93
CA ALA A 282 37.68 -2.06 -9.07
C ALA A 282 39.19 -2.06 -8.73
N ALA A 283 39.55 -2.06 -7.43
CA ALA A 283 40.92 -2.16 -6.98
C ALA A 283 41.42 -3.60 -6.68
N GLN A 284 40.56 -4.64 -6.56
CA GLN A 284 40.99 -6.00 -6.15
C GLN A 284 40.11 -7.15 -6.74
N ASP A 285 40.52 -7.74 -7.88
CA ASP A 285 39.68 -8.59 -8.78
C ASP A 285 39.55 -10.11 -8.46
N THR A 286 40.10 -10.65 -7.37
CA THR A 286 40.09 -12.13 -7.14
C THR A 286 39.13 -12.62 -6.06
N LEU A 287 38.85 -11.83 -5.01
CA LEU A 287 38.00 -12.25 -3.88
C LEU A 287 36.49 -12.18 -4.22
N ASN A 288 36.10 -11.27 -5.11
CA ASN A 288 34.69 -10.97 -5.43
C ASN A 288 34.01 -12.07 -6.25
N LYS A 289 34.77 -12.74 -7.12
CA LYS A 289 34.30 -13.90 -7.87
C LYS A 289 33.94 -15.06 -6.94
N GLN A 290 34.61 -15.17 -5.78
CA GLN A 290 34.28 -16.18 -4.78
C GLN A 290 33.03 -15.81 -3.97
N LEU A 291 32.86 -14.54 -3.61
CA LEU A 291 31.71 -14.08 -2.80
C LEU A 291 30.38 -14.10 -3.58
N ILE A 292 30.38 -13.68 -4.85
CA ILE A 292 29.19 -13.72 -5.74
C ILE A 292 28.71 -15.16 -5.92
N ASN A 293 29.64 -16.09 -6.09
CA ASN A 293 29.31 -17.52 -6.19
C ASN A 293 28.71 -18.06 -4.87
N GLN A 294 29.11 -17.50 -3.72
CA GLN A 294 28.59 -17.90 -2.42
C GLN A 294 27.18 -17.34 -2.15
N LEU A 295 26.90 -16.09 -2.52
CA LEU A 295 25.57 -15.48 -2.39
C LEU A 295 24.52 -16.13 -3.30
N ASN A 296 24.88 -16.44 -4.54
CA ASN A 296 23.98 -17.14 -5.46
C ASN A 296 23.58 -18.52 -4.92
N LYS A 297 24.49 -19.23 -4.23
CA LYS A 297 24.18 -20.50 -3.56
C LYS A 297 23.20 -20.31 -2.39
N GLN A 298 23.31 -19.21 -1.64
CA GLN A 298 22.41 -18.93 -0.51
C GLN A 298 20.98 -18.55 -0.96
N ILE A 299 20.83 -17.77 -2.04
CA ILE A 299 19.50 -17.41 -2.58
C ILE A 299 18.76 -18.65 -3.07
N ILE A 300 19.45 -19.53 -3.81
CA ILE A 300 18.88 -20.79 -4.29
C ILE A 300 18.50 -21.70 -3.12
N ALA A 301 19.25 -21.68 -2.01
CA ALA A 301 18.91 -22.42 -0.81
C ALA A 301 17.66 -21.86 -0.09
N LEU A 302 17.55 -20.54 0.04
CA LEU A 302 16.40 -19.87 0.67
C LEU A 302 15.09 -20.12 -0.08
N ASP A 303 15.10 -20.02 -1.41
CA ASP A 303 13.91 -20.28 -2.23
C ASP A 303 13.44 -21.74 -2.08
N LYS A 304 14.38 -22.69 -2.08
CA LYS A 304 14.08 -24.10 -1.81
C LYS A 304 13.52 -24.34 -0.42
N ILE A 305 14.01 -23.61 0.60
CA ILE A 305 13.48 -23.71 1.96
C ILE A 305 12.07 -23.14 2.04
N ASN A 306 11.78 -21.99 1.41
CA ASN A 306 10.44 -21.40 1.40
C ASN A 306 9.43 -22.29 0.68
N GLN A 307 9.79 -22.87 -0.46
CA GLN A 307 8.94 -23.84 -1.16
C GLN A 307 8.72 -25.10 -0.32
N ALA A 308 9.78 -25.64 0.30
CA ALA A 308 9.66 -26.78 1.19
C ALA A 308 8.79 -26.48 2.43
N LEU A 309 8.84 -25.24 2.95
CA LEU A 309 8.01 -24.79 4.07
C LEU A 309 6.53 -24.69 3.68
N GLN A 310 6.22 -24.11 2.52
CA GLN A 310 4.85 -24.04 2.00
C GLN A 310 4.28 -25.45 1.71
N ASP A 311 5.09 -26.33 1.13
CA ASP A 311 4.70 -27.73 0.87
C ASP A 311 4.52 -28.51 2.18
N ALA A 312 5.40 -28.32 3.17
CA ALA A 312 5.27 -28.91 4.49
C ALA A 312 4.00 -28.41 5.19
N HIS A 313 3.70 -27.11 5.10
CA HIS A 313 2.51 -26.51 5.68
C HIS A 313 1.22 -27.05 5.04
N ARG A 314 1.18 -27.14 3.70
CA ARG A 314 0.07 -27.75 2.98
C ARG A 314 -0.11 -29.22 3.37
N ARG A 315 0.99 -29.98 3.48
CA ARG A 315 0.96 -31.40 3.92
C ARG A 315 0.45 -31.55 5.34
N LEU A 316 0.88 -30.68 6.26
CA LEU A 316 0.40 -30.67 7.64
C LEU A 316 -1.10 -30.43 7.69
N LEU A 317 -1.61 -29.42 7.00
CA LEU A 317 -3.06 -29.14 6.97
C LEU A 317 -3.86 -30.29 6.36
N THR A 318 -3.38 -30.89 5.27
CA THR A 318 -4.05 -32.07 4.69
C THR A 318 -3.98 -33.28 5.61
N LYS A 319 -2.87 -33.45 6.33
CA LYS A 319 -2.68 -34.54 7.28
C LYS A 319 -3.60 -34.35 8.49
N ASP A 320 -3.64 -33.15 9.06
CA ASP A 320 -4.52 -32.84 10.19
C ASP A 320 -5.98 -33.07 9.82
N GLU A 321 -6.41 -32.72 8.61
CA GLU A 321 -7.79 -32.97 8.16
C GLU A 321 -8.06 -34.48 7.97
N GLN A 322 -7.07 -35.23 7.48
CA GLN A 322 -7.17 -36.67 7.35
C GLN A 322 -7.16 -37.37 8.71
N ASP A 323 -6.35 -36.90 9.65
CA ASP A 323 -6.27 -37.42 11.02
C ASP A 323 -7.59 -37.13 11.75
N ARG A 324 -8.17 -35.93 11.58
CA ARG A 324 -9.53 -35.61 12.08
C ARG A 324 -10.60 -36.52 11.48
N LYS A 325 -10.52 -36.81 10.18
CA LYS A 325 -11.44 -37.76 9.50
C LYS A 325 -11.32 -39.17 10.07
N SER A 326 -10.10 -39.65 10.30
CA SER A 326 -9.84 -40.97 10.88
C SER A 326 -10.31 -41.05 12.32
N LEU A 327 -9.98 -40.07 13.15
CA LEU A 327 -10.41 -39.99 14.56
C LEU A 327 -11.94 -39.93 14.68
N ALA A 328 -12.61 -39.12 13.86
CA ALA A 328 -14.07 -39.05 13.86
C ALA A 328 -14.72 -40.40 13.51
N ARG A 329 -14.10 -41.17 12.60
CA ARG A 329 -14.56 -42.53 12.26
C ARG A 329 -14.28 -43.53 13.37
N GLU A 330 -13.08 -43.54 13.93
CA GLU A 330 -12.68 -44.45 15.01
C GLU A 330 -13.56 -44.25 16.26
N LEU A 331 -13.77 -42.99 16.66
CA LEU A 331 -14.68 -42.67 17.76
C LEU A 331 -16.13 -43.12 17.46
N HIS A 332 -16.60 -42.96 16.23
CA HIS A 332 -17.95 -43.35 15.83
C HIS A 332 -18.15 -44.87 15.72
N ASP A 333 -17.22 -45.56 15.07
CA ASP A 333 -17.36 -46.96 14.67
C ASP A 333 -16.88 -47.92 15.77
N GLU A 334 -15.92 -47.51 16.61
CA GLU A 334 -15.38 -48.35 17.68
C GLU A 334 -15.92 -47.89 19.04
N THR A 335 -15.59 -46.67 19.46
CA THR A 335 -15.86 -46.23 20.85
C THR A 335 -17.36 -46.05 21.14
N ILE A 336 -18.11 -45.41 20.24
CA ILE A 336 -19.56 -45.22 20.43
C ILE A 336 -20.30 -46.56 20.33
N GLN A 337 -19.91 -47.45 19.42
CA GLN A 337 -20.55 -48.77 19.28
C GLN A 337 -20.29 -49.67 20.48
N ASP A 338 -19.07 -49.66 21.03
CA ASP A 338 -18.72 -50.42 22.23
C ASP A 338 -19.49 -49.92 23.45
N LEU A 339 -19.56 -48.60 23.66
CA LEU A 339 -20.33 -48.00 24.76
C LEU A 339 -21.82 -48.28 24.63
N LEU A 340 -22.37 -48.31 23.41
CA LEU A 340 -23.75 -48.74 23.17
C LEU A 340 -23.95 -50.21 23.54
N SER A 341 -23.01 -51.08 23.17
CA SER A 341 -23.05 -52.52 23.49
C SER A 341 -22.99 -52.76 25.00
N VAL A 342 -22.06 -52.11 25.70
CA VAL A 342 -21.97 -52.16 27.17
C VAL A 342 -23.24 -51.62 27.82
N ASN A 343 -23.83 -50.54 27.29
CA ASN A 343 -25.09 -50.02 27.79
C ASN A 343 -26.25 -51.02 27.62
N TYR A 344 -26.29 -51.79 26.54
CA TYR A 344 -27.29 -52.86 26.33
C TYR A 344 -27.05 -54.08 27.23
N GLU A 345 -25.80 -54.48 27.45
CA GLU A 345 -25.48 -55.58 28.38
C GLU A 345 -25.85 -55.23 29.83
N LEU A 346 -25.56 -53.99 30.26
CA LEU A 346 -25.94 -53.51 31.59
C LEU A 346 -27.47 -53.41 31.76
N GLU A 347 -28.19 -53.06 30.69
CA GLU A 347 -29.65 -53.08 30.66
C GLU A 347 -30.22 -54.49 30.84
N ALA A 348 -29.64 -55.49 30.15
CA ALA A 348 -30.03 -56.89 30.30
C ALA A 348 -29.73 -57.48 31.69
N ILE A 349 -28.66 -57.01 32.36
CA ILE A 349 -28.35 -57.40 33.74
C ILE A 349 -29.37 -56.79 34.70
N GLU A 350 -29.71 -55.51 34.55
CA GLU A 350 -30.70 -54.81 35.37
C GLU A 350 -32.10 -55.46 35.32
N GLU A 351 -32.46 -56.11 34.21
CA GLU A 351 -33.73 -56.82 34.03
C GLU A 351 -33.83 -58.18 34.75
N ASN A 352 -32.76 -58.67 35.41
CA ASN A 352 -32.82 -59.89 36.22
C ASN A 352 -33.42 -59.65 37.62
N GLU A 353 -34.39 -60.48 38.01
CA GLU A 353 -35.22 -60.31 39.22
C GLU A 353 -34.50 -60.52 40.57
N ASP A 354 -33.29 -61.09 40.60
CA ASP A 354 -32.55 -61.46 41.82
C ASP A 354 -31.47 -60.43 42.27
N LEU A 355 -31.49 -59.20 41.75
CA LEU A 355 -30.50 -58.15 42.06
C LEU A 355 -30.82 -57.39 43.36
N ASP A 356 -29.81 -57.23 44.21
CA ASP A 356 -29.88 -56.38 45.40
C ASP A 356 -30.16 -54.91 45.02
N LEU A 357 -31.08 -54.24 45.74
CA LEU A 357 -31.54 -52.87 45.48
C LEU A 357 -30.38 -51.86 45.40
N SER A 358 -29.34 -52.05 46.23
CA SER A 358 -28.12 -51.23 46.25
C SER A 358 -27.29 -51.36 44.97
N ILE A 359 -27.33 -52.53 44.32
CA ILE A 359 -26.61 -52.81 43.07
C ILE A 359 -27.40 -52.26 41.89
N GLY A 360 -28.73 -52.40 41.88
CA GLY A 360 -29.62 -51.83 40.85
C GLY A 360 -29.48 -50.31 40.70
N ASP A 361 -29.47 -49.57 41.81
CA ASP A 361 -29.31 -48.10 41.76
C ASP A 361 -27.91 -47.68 41.28
N LYS A 362 -26.86 -48.46 41.58
CA LYS A 362 -25.51 -48.22 41.03
C LYS A 362 -25.45 -48.48 39.53
N LEU A 363 -26.14 -49.53 39.04
CA LEU A 363 -26.21 -49.84 37.61
C LEU A 363 -26.93 -48.74 36.83
N LYS A 364 -28.03 -48.20 37.35
CA LYS A 364 -28.72 -47.04 36.75
C LYS A 364 -27.82 -45.81 36.62
N ASN A 365 -27.06 -45.50 37.67
CA ASN A 365 -26.11 -44.39 37.64
C ASN A 365 -24.99 -44.61 36.61
N ILE A 366 -24.47 -45.84 36.48
CA ILE A 366 -23.47 -46.19 35.47
C ILE A 366 -24.05 -46.02 34.06
N ARG A 367 -25.26 -46.50 33.79
CA ARG A 367 -25.93 -46.34 32.48
C ARG A 367 -26.18 -44.88 32.13
N PHE A 368 -26.62 -44.06 33.10
CA PHE A 368 -26.78 -42.62 32.91
C PHE A 368 -25.46 -41.97 32.47
N ASN A 369 -24.35 -42.26 33.18
CA ASN A 369 -23.03 -41.74 32.83
C ASN A 369 -22.55 -42.22 31.45
N ILE A 370 -22.85 -43.47 31.06
CA ILE A 370 -22.49 -44.00 29.73
C ILE A 370 -23.26 -43.27 28.62
N ARG A 371 -24.57 -43.01 28.81
CA ARG A 371 -25.36 -42.25 27.84
C ARG A 371 -24.87 -40.81 27.70
N GLU A 372 -24.52 -40.17 28.82
CA GLU A 372 -23.92 -38.83 28.80
C GLU A 372 -22.56 -38.82 28.07
N LEU A 373 -21.74 -39.85 28.27
CA LEU A 373 -20.47 -40.03 27.54
C LEU A 373 -20.69 -40.23 26.04
N ILE A 374 -21.70 -41.02 25.62
CA ILE A 374 -22.02 -41.22 24.21
C ILE A 374 -22.42 -39.90 23.54
N GLU A 375 -23.27 -39.09 24.18
CA GLU A 375 -23.66 -37.79 23.63
C GLU A 375 -22.48 -36.82 23.56
N ASN A 376 -21.63 -36.76 24.60
CA ASN A 376 -20.41 -35.97 24.59
C ASN A 376 -19.43 -36.41 23.48
N LEU A 377 -19.32 -37.71 23.21
CA LEU A 377 -18.50 -38.25 22.12
C LEU A 377 -19.09 -37.92 20.74
N ARG A 378 -20.42 -37.96 20.59
CA ARG A 378 -21.09 -37.53 19.35
C ARG A 378 -20.84 -36.06 19.05
N ASP A 379 -20.92 -35.21 20.06
CA ASP A 379 -20.57 -33.78 19.95
C ASP A 379 -19.11 -33.59 19.53
N THR A 380 -18.19 -34.35 20.15
CA THR A 380 -16.76 -34.34 19.79
C THR A 380 -16.55 -34.79 18.34
N CYS A 381 -17.26 -35.82 17.88
CA CYS A 381 -17.20 -36.27 16.49
C CYS A 381 -17.71 -35.20 15.51
N ARG A 382 -18.81 -34.49 15.84
CA ARG A 382 -19.33 -33.39 15.00
C ARG A 382 -18.34 -32.23 14.90
N ASP A 383 -17.67 -31.90 16.01
CA ASP A 383 -16.62 -30.89 16.05
C ASP A 383 -15.37 -31.33 15.28
N LEU A 384 -15.03 -32.62 15.29
CA LEU A 384 -13.91 -33.17 14.53
C LEU A 384 -14.22 -33.27 13.03
N ARG A 385 -15.42 -33.69 12.62
CA ARG A 385 -15.90 -33.68 11.23
C ARG A 385 -17.42 -33.91 11.19
N PRO A 386 -18.21 -33.01 10.59
CA PRO A 386 -19.66 -33.20 10.53
C PRO A 386 -20.03 -34.30 9.53
N PRO A 387 -20.74 -35.35 9.94
CA PRO A 387 -21.18 -36.42 9.03
C PRO A 387 -22.22 -35.93 8.01
N THR A 388 -22.90 -34.81 8.28
CA THR A 388 -23.90 -34.19 7.41
C THR A 388 -23.31 -33.56 6.15
N ILE A 389 -22.05 -33.13 6.15
CA ILE A 389 -21.37 -32.65 4.93
C ILE A 389 -21.25 -33.79 3.92
N ASP A 390 -20.89 -34.98 4.39
CA ASP A 390 -20.67 -36.13 3.51
C ASP A 390 -22.00 -36.59 2.87
N ALA A 391 -23.10 -36.64 3.63
CA ALA A 391 -24.40 -37.12 3.15
C ALA A 391 -25.28 -36.06 2.44
N LEU A 392 -25.34 -34.83 2.97
CA LEU A 392 -26.34 -33.82 2.58
C LEU A 392 -25.74 -32.52 2.02
N GLY A 393 -24.41 -32.37 2.06
CA GLY A 393 -23.69 -31.23 1.49
C GLY A 393 -23.59 -30.03 2.43
N LEU A 394 -22.80 -29.04 1.97
CA LEU A 394 -22.41 -27.88 2.76
C LEU A 394 -23.59 -27.09 3.34
N GLY A 395 -24.62 -26.81 2.53
CA GLY A 395 -25.77 -26.00 2.96
C GLY A 395 -26.56 -26.66 4.10
N ALA A 396 -26.82 -27.96 4.01
CA ALA A 396 -27.52 -28.71 5.05
C ALA A 396 -26.68 -28.82 6.33
N ALA A 397 -25.37 -29.03 6.19
CA ALA A 397 -24.46 -29.11 7.33
C ALA A 397 -24.36 -27.78 8.09
N ILE A 398 -24.21 -26.65 7.38
CA ILE A 398 -24.20 -25.31 7.99
C ILE A 398 -25.53 -25.04 8.69
N THR A 399 -26.66 -25.33 8.05
CA THR A 399 -27.99 -25.11 8.63
C THR A 399 -28.18 -25.91 9.93
N SER A 400 -27.80 -27.19 9.91
CA SER A 400 -27.88 -28.05 11.10
C SER A 400 -27.02 -27.53 12.25
N PHE A 401 -25.75 -27.22 11.96
CA PHE A 401 -24.81 -26.69 12.95
C PHE A 401 -25.26 -25.35 13.53
N ALA A 402 -25.72 -24.44 12.68
CA ALA A 402 -26.19 -23.11 13.05
C ALA A 402 -27.44 -23.17 13.95
N ASN A 403 -28.40 -24.05 13.65
CA ASN A 403 -29.59 -24.23 14.48
C ASN A 403 -29.25 -24.81 15.86
N GLU A 404 -28.38 -25.82 15.92
CA GLU A 404 -27.91 -26.40 17.18
C GLU A 404 -27.13 -25.37 18.01
N TRP A 405 -26.26 -24.59 17.36
CA TRP A 405 -25.50 -23.53 18.00
C TRP A 405 -26.42 -22.45 18.60
N SER A 406 -27.46 -22.02 17.87
CA SER A 406 -28.43 -21.03 18.36
C SER A 406 -29.36 -21.57 19.46
N ALA A 407 -29.61 -22.89 19.50
CA ALA A 407 -30.35 -23.49 20.61
C ALA A 407 -29.51 -23.58 21.90
N LYS A 408 -28.20 -23.78 21.77
CA LYS A 408 -27.25 -23.92 22.89
C LYS A 408 -26.79 -22.58 23.47
N HIS A 409 -26.66 -21.56 22.63
CA HIS A 409 -26.23 -20.21 23.01
C HIS A 409 -27.43 -19.28 22.86
N ALA A 410 -27.74 -18.45 23.85
CA ALA A 410 -28.93 -17.58 23.87
C ALA A 410 -28.85 -16.39 22.87
N ILE A 411 -28.43 -16.66 21.64
CA ILE A 411 -28.17 -15.73 20.54
C ILE A 411 -29.04 -16.17 19.36
N ALA A 412 -29.93 -15.30 18.89
CA ALA A 412 -30.80 -15.63 17.76
C ALA A 412 -30.01 -15.57 16.45
N LEU A 413 -29.98 -16.67 15.68
CA LEU A 413 -29.26 -16.77 14.41
C LEU A 413 -30.23 -16.80 13.22
N GLN A 414 -30.14 -15.82 12.33
CA GLN A 414 -30.87 -15.82 11.06
C GLN A 414 -29.99 -16.45 9.96
N ILE A 415 -30.53 -17.43 9.24
CA ILE A 415 -29.79 -18.19 8.23
C ILE A 415 -30.45 -17.98 6.86
N ALA A 416 -29.67 -17.56 5.87
CA ALA A 416 -30.09 -17.51 4.47
C ALA A 416 -29.02 -18.19 3.60
N ILE A 417 -29.32 -19.38 3.11
CA ILE A 417 -28.43 -20.16 2.24
C ILE A 417 -29.14 -20.39 0.92
N ASP A 418 -28.44 -20.15 -0.19
CA ASP A 418 -28.97 -20.37 -1.53
C ASP A 418 -29.38 -21.84 -1.72
N SER A 419 -30.64 -22.08 -2.13
CA SER A 419 -31.19 -23.41 -2.35
C SER A 419 -30.53 -24.17 -3.50
N ASN A 420 -29.78 -23.49 -4.38
CA ASN A 420 -29.12 -24.05 -5.56
C ASN A 420 -27.60 -24.23 -5.41
N LEU A 421 -27.07 -24.29 -4.17
CA LEU A 421 -25.65 -24.57 -3.92
C LEU A 421 -25.25 -25.95 -4.48
N ILE A 422 -24.46 -25.95 -5.55
CA ILE A 422 -23.89 -27.17 -6.15
C ILE A 422 -22.82 -27.72 -5.19
N ARG A 423 -22.66 -29.05 -5.17
CA ARG A 423 -21.56 -29.73 -4.46
C ARG A 423 -20.20 -29.19 -4.94
N LEU A 424 -19.41 -28.69 -3.99
CA LEU A 424 -18.04 -28.24 -4.23
C LEU A 424 -17.06 -29.40 -3.95
N PRO A 425 -15.78 -29.31 -4.33
CA PRO A 425 -14.77 -30.25 -3.86
C PRO A 425 -14.81 -30.38 -2.34
N GLU A 426 -14.70 -31.60 -1.82
CA GLU A 426 -14.79 -31.92 -0.37
C GLU A 426 -13.91 -30.99 0.48
N ALA A 427 -12.68 -30.73 0.03
CA ALA A 427 -11.75 -29.84 0.72
C ALA A 427 -12.24 -28.37 0.81
N THR A 428 -12.95 -27.90 -0.22
CA THR A 428 -13.54 -26.56 -0.27
C THR A 428 -14.78 -26.49 0.63
N GLU A 429 -15.66 -27.49 0.59
CA GLU A 429 -16.84 -27.56 1.48
C GLU A 429 -16.41 -27.58 2.95
N LEU A 430 -15.45 -28.42 3.31
CA LEU A 430 -14.90 -28.50 4.66
C LEU A 430 -14.26 -27.17 5.08
N SER A 431 -13.49 -26.54 4.21
CA SER A 431 -12.83 -25.26 4.54
C SER A 431 -13.85 -24.14 4.78
N ILE A 432 -14.92 -24.05 3.97
CA ILE A 432 -16.01 -23.10 4.18
C ILE A 432 -16.73 -23.38 5.50
N TYR A 433 -17.05 -24.64 5.77
CA TYR A 433 -17.69 -25.04 7.01
C TYR A 433 -16.85 -24.67 8.25
N ARG A 434 -15.52 -24.83 8.19
CA ARG A 434 -14.62 -24.43 9.28
C ARG A 434 -14.57 -22.93 9.49
N ILE A 435 -14.61 -22.16 8.41
CA ILE A 435 -14.69 -20.69 8.50
C ILE A 435 -15.98 -20.30 9.24
N VAL A 436 -17.11 -20.95 8.93
CA VAL A 436 -18.38 -20.73 9.63
C VAL A 436 -18.30 -21.10 11.11
N GLN A 437 -17.75 -22.28 11.45
CA GLN A 437 -17.61 -22.71 12.84
C GLN A 437 -16.77 -21.73 13.66
N GLU A 438 -15.62 -21.33 13.13
CA GLU A 438 -14.71 -20.42 13.82
C GLU A 438 -15.33 -19.03 13.98
N ALA A 439 -16.06 -18.55 12.96
CA ALA A 439 -16.78 -17.28 13.03
C ALA A 439 -17.89 -17.30 14.10
N LEU A 440 -18.75 -18.33 14.14
CA LEU A 440 -19.79 -18.46 15.16
C LEU A 440 -19.21 -18.64 16.57
N ARG A 441 -18.10 -19.36 16.71
CA ARG A 441 -17.39 -19.51 17.99
C ARG A 441 -16.82 -18.16 18.48
N ASN A 442 -16.33 -17.33 17.57
CA ASN A 442 -15.87 -15.99 17.91
C ASN A 442 -17.03 -15.10 18.37
N ILE A 443 -18.21 -15.23 17.77
CA ILE A 443 -19.43 -14.50 18.20
C ILE A 443 -19.81 -14.88 19.63
N ASP A 444 -19.88 -16.17 19.94
CA ASP A 444 -20.20 -16.67 21.29
C ASP A 444 -19.19 -16.15 22.34
N LYS A 445 -17.90 -16.37 22.08
CA LYS A 445 -16.85 -16.11 23.09
C LYS A 445 -16.49 -14.64 23.26
N HIS A 446 -16.63 -13.84 22.21
CA HIS A 446 -16.01 -12.51 22.16
C HIS A 446 -16.97 -11.38 21.80
N ALA A 447 -18.08 -11.63 21.08
CA ALA A 447 -18.92 -10.54 20.59
C ALA A 447 -19.94 -10.02 21.63
N ARG A 448 -20.33 -10.82 22.63
CA ARG A 448 -21.48 -10.50 23.52
C ARG A 448 -22.75 -10.15 22.72
N ALA A 449 -22.92 -10.78 21.57
CA ALA A 449 -24.04 -10.54 20.67
C ALA A 449 -25.34 -11.14 21.22
N THR A 450 -26.47 -10.57 20.82
CA THR A 450 -27.81 -11.13 21.07
C THR A 450 -28.44 -11.69 19.79
N GLN A 451 -27.95 -11.26 18.63
CA GLN A 451 -28.38 -11.72 17.31
C GLN A 451 -27.20 -11.83 16.36
N ALA A 452 -27.27 -12.79 15.44
CA ALA A 452 -26.33 -12.97 14.35
C ALA A 452 -27.05 -13.39 13.07
N THR A 453 -26.41 -13.18 11.93
CA THR A 453 -26.92 -13.50 10.61
C THR A 453 -25.85 -14.22 9.79
N LEU A 454 -26.20 -15.33 9.16
CA LEU A 454 -25.33 -16.08 8.27
C LEU A 454 -25.95 -16.16 6.88
N HIS A 455 -25.20 -15.67 5.90
CA HIS A 455 -25.57 -15.72 4.49
C HIS A 455 -24.54 -16.47 3.66
N LEU A 456 -25.01 -17.36 2.78
CA LEU A 456 -24.16 -18.07 1.82
C LEU A 456 -24.85 -18.11 0.45
N TRP A 457 -24.29 -17.42 -0.53
CA TRP A 457 -24.85 -17.33 -1.89
C TRP A 457 -23.78 -17.29 -2.97
N HIS A 458 -24.18 -17.55 -4.21
CA HIS A 458 -23.33 -17.33 -5.37
C HIS A 458 -23.21 -15.82 -5.67
N ASN A 459 -22.01 -15.26 -5.56
CA ASN A 459 -21.74 -13.86 -5.94
C ASN A 459 -21.60 -13.74 -7.46
N SER A 460 -21.01 -14.75 -8.09
CA SER A 460 -20.88 -14.88 -9.54
C SER A 460 -20.94 -16.35 -9.95
N SER A 461 -20.94 -16.63 -11.26
CA SER A 461 -20.81 -18.00 -11.80
C SER A 461 -19.47 -18.68 -11.46
N ARG A 462 -18.56 -17.98 -10.76
CA ARG A 462 -17.21 -18.43 -10.40
C ARG A 462 -16.81 -18.11 -8.96
N SER A 463 -17.70 -17.57 -8.14
CA SER A 463 -17.39 -17.25 -6.75
C SER A 463 -18.60 -17.40 -5.83
N ILE A 464 -18.32 -17.88 -4.63
CA ILE A 464 -19.28 -18.00 -3.53
C ILE A 464 -18.92 -16.93 -2.50
N MET A 465 -19.94 -16.24 -1.99
CA MET A 465 -19.80 -15.29 -0.92
C MET A 465 -20.38 -15.87 0.36
N LEU A 466 -19.55 -15.98 1.38
CA LEU A 466 -19.96 -16.24 2.75
C LEU A 466 -19.96 -14.91 3.51
N THR A 467 -21.08 -14.53 4.09
CA THR A 467 -21.20 -13.33 4.95
C THR A 467 -21.75 -13.73 6.32
N ILE A 468 -21.07 -13.35 7.39
CA ILE A 468 -21.51 -13.57 8.77
C ILE A 468 -21.52 -12.23 9.48
N ILE A 469 -22.63 -11.90 10.13
CA ILE A 469 -22.86 -10.60 10.79
C ILE A 469 -23.29 -10.86 12.24
N ASP A 470 -22.76 -10.12 13.19
CA ASP A 470 -23.28 -10.08 14.57
C ASP A 470 -23.68 -8.65 14.99
N ASN A 471 -24.40 -8.53 16.09
CA ASN A 471 -24.83 -7.25 16.69
C ASN A 471 -24.11 -6.92 18.01
N GLY A 472 -22.94 -7.53 18.24
CA GLY A 472 -22.18 -7.44 19.47
C GLY A 472 -21.36 -6.16 19.67
N ILE A 473 -20.27 -6.25 20.43
CA ILE A 473 -19.40 -5.10 20.77
C ILE A 473 -18.48 -4.65 19.62
N GLY A 474 -18.36 -5.45 18.56
CA GLY A 474 -17.44 -5.21 17.44
C GLY A 474 -15.97 -5.41 17.80
N LEU A 475 -15.08 -5.24 16.81
CA LEU A 475 -13.62 -5.27 16.97
C LEU A 475 -13.06 -3.89 17.37
N PRO A 476 -11.89 -3.83 18.03
CA PRO A 476 -11.21 -2.56 18.31
C PRO A 476 -10.94 -1.75 17.02
N LYS A 477 -11.11 -0.43 17.05
CA LYS A 477 -10.82 0.44 15.89
C LYS A 477 -9.34 0.35 15.50
N GLY A 478 -9.05 -0.02 14.24
CA GLY A 478 -7.69 -0.14 13.71
C GLY A 478 -7.00 -1.49 13.98
N PHE A 479 -7.75 -2.58 14.10
CA PHE A 479 -7.17 -3.90 14.33
C PHE A 479 -6.29 -4.38 13.17
N ASP A 480 -5.14 -4.99 13.49
CA ASP A 480 -4.28 -5.73 12.56
C ASP A 480 -4.33 -7.22 12.95
N LEU A 481 -4.61 -8.09 11.97
CA LEU A 481 -4.65 -9.54 12.14
C LEU A 481 -3.35 -10.08 12.78
N SER A 482 -2.20 -9.48 12.45
CA SER A 482 -0.88 -9.84 12.98
C SER A 482 -0.70 -9.41 14.44
N ALA A 483 -1.33 -8.30 14.83
CA ALA A 483 -1.32 -7.78 16.19
C ALA A 483 -2.30 -8.54 17.11
N LEU A 484 -3.46 -8.94 16.58
CA LEU A 484 -4.46 -9.76 17.28
C LEU A 484 -3.95 -11.17 17.60
N ALA A 485 -3.14 -11.76 16.71
CA ALA A 485 -2.48 -13.05 16.94
C ALA A 485 -1.51 -13.01 18.14
N LYS A 486 -0.78 -11.90 18.32
CA LYS A 486 0.11 -11.69 19.48
C LYS A 486 -0.66 -11.53 20.80
N GLN A 487 -1.95 -11.19 20.74
CA GLN A 487 -2.85 -11.05 21.89
C GLN A 487 -3.66 -12.33 22.18
N GLY A 488 -3.39 -13.45 21.48
CA GLY A 488 -4.03 -14.74 21.72
C GLY A 488 -5.34 -14.98 20.97
N HIS A 489 -5.74 -14.08 20.06
CA HIS A 489 -6.95 -14.20 19.25
C HIS A 489 -6.65 -14.86 17.89
N PHE A 490 -6.41 -16.17 17.90
CA PHE A 490 -6.01 -16.93 16.70
C PHE A 490 -7.16 -17.24 15.72
N GLY A 491 -8.42 -17.06 16.11
CA GLY A 491 -9.58 -17.46 15.31
C GLY A 491 -9.73 -16.71 13.98
N LEU A 492 -9.55 -15.38 13.99
CA LEU A 492 -9.63 -14.55 12.77
C LEU A 492 -8.42 -14.79 11.84
N LEU A 493 -7.25 -15.09 12.41
CA LEU A 493 -6.06 -15.48 11.64
C LEU A 493 -6.29 -16.82 10.93
N GLY A 494 -6.84 -17.82 11.64
CA GLY A 494 -7.17 -19.11 11.06
C GLY A 494 -8.23 -19.04 9.95
N ILE A 495 -9.18 -18.10 10.04
CA ILE A 495 -10.12 -17.80 8.95
C ILE A 495 -9.38 -17.21 7.75
N SER A 496 -8.50 -16.23 7.97
CA SER A 496 -7.68 -15.60 6.91
C SER A 496 -6.78 -16.59 6.17
N GLU A 497 -6.10 -17.47 6.90
CA GLU A 497 -5.22 -18.49 6.33
C GLU A 497 -6.01 -19.48 5.46
N ARG A 498 -7.20 -19.91 5.91
CA ARG A 498 -8.06 -20.82 5.15
C ARG A 498 -8.60 -20.19 3.87
N VAL A 499 -9.01 -18.92 3.91
CA VAL A 499 -9.49 -18.21 2.71
C VAL A 499 -8.35 -18.04 1.70
N ALA A 500 -7.15 -17.68 2.14
CA ALA A 500 -5.98 -17.55 1.27
C ALA A 500 -5.58 -18.88 0.60
N LEU A 501 -5.67 -20.01 1.32
CA LEU A 501 -5.38 -21.34 0.78
C LEU A 501 -6.37 -21.79 -0.30
N LEU A 502 -7.62 -21.31 -0.22
CA LEU A 502 -8.62 -21.52 -1.26
C LEU A 502 -8.47 -20.53 -2.43
N GLY A 503 -7.48 -19.62 -2.38
CA GLY A 503 -7.29 -18.57 -3.37
C GLY A 503 -8.36 -17.47 -3.32
N GLY A 504 -9.07 -17.35 -2.19
CA GLY A 504 -10.13 -16.37 -1.98
C GLY A 504 -9.67 -15.08 -1.30
N ASN A 505 -10.59 -14.13 -1.18
CA ASN A 505 -10.39 -12.84 -0.53
C ASN A 505 -11.28 -12.74 0.72
N LEU A 506 -10.72 -12.21 1.82
CA LEU A 506 -11.42 -12.02 3.08
C LEU A 506 -11.50 -10.52 3.41
N SER A 507 -12.69 -10.03 3.73
CA SER A 507 -12.92 -8.74 4.37
C SER A 507 -13.54 -8.95 5.75
N ILE A 508 -13.10 -8.18 6.75
CA ILE A 508 -13.66 -8.17 8.11
C ILE A 508 -13.86 -6.70 8.50
N GLU A 509 -15.08 -6.32 8.83
CA GLU A 509 -15.46 -4.93 9.11
C GLU A 509 -16.35 -4.86 10.36
N ASN A 510 -16.42 -3.69 11.00
CA ASN A 510 -17.36 -3.46 12.10
C ASN A 510 -18.71 -2.96 11.59
N ASN A 511 -19.80 -3.48 12.12
CA ASN A 511 -21.14 -3.05 11.76
C ASN A 511 -21.49 -1.71 12.45
N SER A 512 -22.10 -0.80 11.69
CA SER A 512 -22.51 0.53 12.16
C SER A 512 -23.54 0.53 13.30
N GLY A 513 -24.30 -0.56 13.44
CA GLY A 513 -25.24 -0.79 14.56
C GLY A 513 -24.65 -1.51 15.78
N GLY A 514 -23.33 -1.77 15.79
CA GLY A 514 -22.65 -2.69 16.73
C GLY A 514 -22.43 -4.08 16.12
N GLY A 515 -21.28 -4.70 16.39
CA GLY A 515 -20.90 -6.06 15.96
C GLY A 515 -19.90 -6.12 14.80
N VAL A 516 -19.66 -7.31 14.26
CA VAL A 516 -18.67 -7.59 13.20
C VAL A 516 -19.35 -8.17 11.96
N ILE A 517 -18.83 -7.83 10.78
CA ILE A 517 -19.19 -8.38 9.47
C ILE A 517 -17.96 -9.10 8.93
N ILE A 518 -18.07 -10.42 8.71
CA ILE A 518 -17.04 -11.24 8.09
C ILE A 518 -17.53 -11.63 6.70
N GLN A 519 -16.78 -11.27 5.65
CA GLN A 519 -17.08 -11.57 4.25
C GLN A 519 -15.93 -12.34 3.60
N ALA A 520 -16.17 -13.57 3.17
CA ALA A 520 -15.21 -14.37 2.45
C ALA A 520 -15.71 -14.66 1.02
N GLU A 521 -14.99 -14.16 0.02
CA GLU A 521 -15.20 -14.51 -1.38
C GLU A 521 -14.27 -15.66 -1.78
N ILE A 522 -14.85 -16.80 -2.12
CA ILE A 522 -14.12 -18.03 -2.41
C ILE A 522 -14.34 -18.40 -3.89
N PRO A 523 -13.28 -18.50 -4.71
CA PRO A 523 -13.40 -18.87 -6.10
C PRO A 523 -13.77 -20.35 -6.24
N HIS A 524 -14.63 -20.65 -7.21
CA HIS A 524 -15.00 -22.01 -7.56
C HIS A 524 -15.08 -22.17 -9.10
N PRO A 525 -14.73 -23.35 -9.67
CA PRO A 525 -14.87 -23.61 -11.11
C PRO A 525 -16.32 -23.39 -11.64
N ARG A 526 -16.41 -22.87 -12.88
CA ARG A 526 -17.61 -22.36 -13.58
C ARG A 526 -18.90 -23.18 -13.39
N THR A 527 -20.01 -22.49 -13.16
CA THR A 527 -21.37 -23.00 -13.41
C THR A 527 -21.81 -22.68 -14.85
N LEU A 528 -22.36 -23.68 -15.57
CA LEU A 528 -23.22 -23.45 -16.73
C LEU A 528 -24.64 -23.23 -16.21
N PRO A 529 -25.42 -22.25 -16.73
CA PRO A 529 -26.82 -22.10 -16.32
C PRO A 529 -27.62 -23.34 -16.73
N SER A 530 -28.44 -23.84 -15.81
CA SER A 530 -29.41 -24.91 -16.03
C SER A 530 -30.37 -24.53 -17.17
N GLN A 531 -30.52 -25.42 -18.16
CA GLN A 531 -31.71 -25.48 -19.02
C GLN A 531 -32.81 -26.29 -18.34
#